data_AF-A0A1G5EAI2-F1
#
_entry.id   AF-A0A1G5EAI2-F1
#
_cell.length_a   1.000
_cell.length_b   1.000
_cell.length_c   1.000
_cell.angle_alpha   90.00
_cell.angle_beta   90.00
_cell.angle_gamma   90.00
#
_symmetry.space_group_name_H-M   'P 1'
#
loop_
_entity.id
_entity.type
_entity.pdbx_description
1 polymer ?
#
loop_
_entity_poly.entity_id
_entity_poly.type
_entity_poly.pdbx_seq_one_letter_code
_entity_poly.pdbx_strand_id
1 'polypeptide(L)'
;MKQLTKKAEVLLEEILEHRLENGDCDTNYWKDRFEEYSVSEDAIIRSLFKELREAGMILVSWYDDYPAVLMLLSNGVSYFEEKDSNDNLAAHSSSYVNNFYGAATNVQIQQGTVDSFQKMNGEDFNSLVRQLVQTVNKYDAVLESEYGDAADDLRKNCKDLAQTDLRNANVSCVKKTVSYIRDLSVNAGGGLIAAGIIEIATRLLR
;
A
#
# COMPACT_ATOMS: atom_id res chain seq x y z
N MET A 1 -20.76 11.04 -0.78
CA MET A 1 -21.05 10.72 -2.18
C MET A 1 -21.33 9.22 -2.30
N LYS A 2 -22.34 8.78 -3.07
CA LYS A 2 -22.64 7.35 -3.24
C LYS A 2 -21.70 6.78 -4.31
N GLN A 3 -20.94 5.73 -3.99
CA GLN A 3 -20.03 5.09 -4.95
C GLN A 3 -20.83 4.33 -6.02
N LEU A 4 -20.46 4.53 -7.27
CA LEU A 4 -20.97 3.79 -8.42
C LEU A 4 -20.12 2.54 -8.68
N THR A 5 -20.73 1.53 -9.29
CA THR A 5 -19.98 0.42 -9.87
C THR A 5 -19.15 0.90 -11.05
N LYS A 6 -18.02 0.24 -11.34
CA LYS A 6 -17.16 0.60 -12.48
C LYS A 6 -17.92 0.63 -13.82
N LYS A 7 -18.91 -0.23 -14.00
CA LYS A 7 -19.74 -0.26 -15.22
C LYS A 7 -20.69 0.93 -15.28
N ALA A 8 -21.26 1.35 -14.16
CA ALA A 8 -22.08 2.55 -14.08
C ALA A 8 -21.23 3.82 -14.27
N GLU A 9 -19.98 3.85 -13.80
CA GLU A 9 -19.04 4.95 -14.07
C GLU A 9 -18.75 5.10 -15.56
N VAL A 10 -18.46 4.00 -16.27
CA VAL A 10 -18.26 4.03 -17.73
C VAL A 10 -19.52 4.55 -18.44
N LEU A 11 -20.71 4.12 -18.01
CA LEU A 11 -21.95 4.64 -18.58
C LEU A 11 -22.15 6.14 -18.30
N LEU A 12 -21.80 6.60 -17.09
CA LEU A 12 -21.88 8.01 -16.74
C LEU A 12 -20.91 8.86 -17.58
N GLU A 13 -19.68 8.38 -17.76
CA GLU A 13 -18.68 9.03 -18.62
C GLU A 13 -19.20 9.20 -20.05
N GLU A 14 -19.78 8.14 -20.62
CA GLU A 14 -20.35 8.18 -21.96
C GLU A 14 -21.56 9.13 -22.07
N ILE A 15 -22.41 9.20 -21.02
CA ILE A 15 -23.48 10.22 -20.94
C ILE A 15 -22.88 11.63 -20.90
N LEU A 16 -21.73 11.84 -20.26
CA LEU A 16 -21.07 13.15 -20.21
C LEU A 16 -20.47 13.53 -21.57
N GLU A 17 -19.91 12.56 -22.31
CA GLU A 17 -19.26 12.75 -23.61
C GLU A 17 -20.27 12.99 -24.74
N HIS A 18 -21.39 12.27 -24.74
CA HIS A 18 -22.42 12.36 -25.77
C HIS A 18 -23.53 13.37 -25.45
N ARG A 19 -23.11 14.56 -24.99
CA ARG A 19 -24.01 15.71 -24.82
C ARG A 19 -23.98 16.64 -26.01
N LEU A 20 -25.11 17.28 -26.23
CA LEU A 20 -25.23 18.41 -27.14
C LEU A 20 -24.48 19.63 -26.58
N GLU A 21 -24.14 20.59 -27.45
CA GLU A 21 -23.42 21.81 -27.07
C GLU A 21 -24.15 22.64 -25.98
N ASN A 22 -25.47 22.50 -25.89
CA ASN A 22 -26.29 23.17 -24.87
C ASN A 22 -26.26 22.47 -23.49
N GLY A 23 -25.56 21.34 -23.38
CA GLY A 23 -25.46 20.55 -22.14
C GLY A 23 -26.56 19.52 -21.93
N ASP A 24 -27.49 19.37 -22.88
CA ASP A 24 -28.52 18.33 -22.84
C ASP A 24 -27.97 17.00 -23.36
N CYS A 25 -28.60 15.89 -22.98
CA CYS A 25 -28.22 14.56 -23.46
C CYS A 25 -28.72 14.34 -24.90
N ASP A 26 -27.86 13.82 -25.77
CA ASP A 26 -28.22 13.55 -27.17
C ASP A 26 -29.15 12.34 -27.29
N THR A 27 -30.45 12.61 -27.42
CA THR A 27 -31.47 11.55 -27.50
C THR A 27 -31.36 10.70 -28.77
N ASN A 28 -30.84 11.25 -29.87
CA ASN A 28 -30.68 10.47 -31.12
C ASN A 28 -29.57 9.44 -30.96
N TYR A 29 -28.44 9.83 -30.37
CA TYR A 29 -27.36 8.90 -30.03
C TYR A 29 -27.87 7.74 -29.16
N TRP A 30 -28.66 8.03 -28.11
CA TRP A 30 -29.21 6.99 -27.24
C TRP A 30 -30.21 6.09 -27.94
N LYS A 31 -30.99 6.62 -28.89
CA LYS A 31 -31.89 5.80 -29.69
C LYS A 31 -31.11 4.81 -30.55
N ASP A 32 -30.15 5.30 -31.34
CA ASP A 32 -29.33 4.46 -32.23
C ASP A 32 -28.58 3.38 -31.43
N ARG A 33 -28.05 3.76 -30.26
CA ARG A 33 -27.36 2.85 -29.36
C ARG A 33 -28.22 1.70 -28.84
N PHE A 34 -29.50 1.95 -28.55
CA PHE A 34 -30.42 0.91 -28.08
C PHE A 34 -30.94 0.02 -29.21
N GLU A 35 -30.98 0.50 -30.46
CA GLU A 35 -31.38 -0.31 -31.63
C GLU A 35 -30.41 -1.47 -31.92
N GLU A 36 -29.14 -1.32 -31.55
CA GLU A 36 -28.11 -2.35 -31.77
C GLU A 36 -28.10 -3.47 -30.70
N TYR A 37 -28.86 -3.31 -29.61
CA TYR A 37 -28.78 -4.23 -28.47
C TYR A 37 -29.73 -5.43 -28.56
N SER A 38 -29.21 -6.59 -28.16
CA SER A 38 -30.05 -7.74 -27.84
C SER A 38 -30.84 -7.49 -26.53
N VAL A 39 -31.91 -8.25 -26.33
CA VAL A 39 -32.75 -8.19 -25.11
C VAL A 39 -31.93 -8.32 -23.83
N SER A 40 -30.87 -9.13 -23.84
CA SER A 40 -29.99 -9.32 -22.68
C SER A 40 -29.12 -8.09 -22.40
N GLU A 41 -28.62 -7.43 -23.44
CA GLU A 41 -27.81 -6.21 -23.33
C GLU A 41 -28.65 -5.02 -22.88
N ASP A 42 -29.87 -4.90 -23.42
CA ASP A 42 -30.87 -3.91 -23.00
C ASP A 42 -31.17 -4.04 -21.49
N ALA A 43 -31.40 -5.25 -20.99
CA ALA A 43 -31.64 -5.48 -19.56
C ALA A 43 -30.44 -5.05 -18.68
N ILE A 44 -29.21 -5.31 -19.14
CA ILE A 44 -27.98 -4.92 -18.43
C ILE A 44 -27.86 -3.39 -18.41
N ILE A 45 -27.97 -2.72 -19.56
CA ILE A 45 -27.80 -1.26 -19.60
C ILE A 45 -28.90 -0.53 -18.82
N ARG A 46 -30.14 -1.01 -18.86
CA ARG A 46 -31.24 -0.47 -18.04
C ARG A 46 -30.97 -0.61 -16.54
N SER A 47 -30.32 -1.69 -16.12
CA SER A 47 -29.91 -1.86 -14.72
C SER A 47 -28.86 -0.82 -14.30
N LEU A 48 -27.95 -0.45 -15.20
CA LEU A 48 -26.94 0.59 -14.96
C LEU A 48 -27.57 1.99 -14.91
N PHE A 49 -28.49 2.31 -15.81
CA PHE A 49 -29.28 3.56 -15.74
C PHE A 49 -30.09 3.67 -14.44
N LYS A 50 -30.64 2.55 -13.97
CA LYS A 50 -31.33 2.49 -12.67
C LYS A 50 -30.36 2.81 -11.53
N GLU A 51 -29.16 2.24 -11.54
CA GLU A 51 -28.12 2.55 -10.55
C GLU A 51 -27.76 4.05 -10.54
N LEU A 52 -27.51 4.64 -11.71
CA LEU A 52 -27.19 6.07 -11.84
C LEU A 52 -28.33 6.96 -11.32
N ARG A 53 -29.58 6.61 -11.60
CA ARG A 53 -30.76 7.31 -11.08
C ARG A 53 -30.88 7.20 -9.56
N GLU A 54 -30.72 5.99 -9.01
CA GLU A 54 -30.77 5.76 -7.56
C GLU A 54 -29.59 6.37 -6.81
N ALA A 55 -28.49 6.67 -7.50
CA ALA A 55 -27.37 7.44 -6.99
C ALA A 55 -27.55 8.96 -7.14
N GLY A 56 -28.64 9.41 -7.78
CA GLY A 56 -28.93 10.83 -7.98
C GLY A 56 -27.97 11.49 -8.98
N MET A 57 -27.38 10.71 -9.89
CA MET A 57 -26.46 11.22 -10.92
C MET A 57 -27.23 11.75 -12.13
N ILE A 58 -28.34 11.11 -12.46
CA ILE A 58 -29.18 11.42 -13.61
C ILE A 58 -30.66 11.39 -13.24
N LEU A 59 -31.45 12.15 -13.98
CA LEU A 59 -32.88 11.90 -14.14
C LEU A 59 -33.08 11.16 -15.46
N VAL A 60 -33.75 10.02 -15.41
CA VAL A 60 -34.12 9.26 -16.62
C VAL A 60 -35.59 8.87 -16.59
N SER A 61 -36.28 9.17 -17.69
CA SER A 61 -37.62 8.65 -18.02
C SER A 61 -37.55 7.90 -19.35
N TRP A 62 -38.31 6.82 -19.47
CA TRP A 62 -38.18 5.87 -20.57
C TRP A 62 -39.36 5.94 -21.53
N TYR A 63 -39.09 5.73 -22.82
CA TYR A 63 -40.03 5.10 -23.74
C TYR A 63 -39.85 3.56 -23.67
N ASP A 64 -40.65 2.80 -24.41
CA ASP A 64 -40.54 1.33 -24.42
C ASP A 64 -39.15 0.86 -24.90
N ASP A 65 -38.52 1.62 -25.79
CA ASP A 65 -37.34 1.27 -26.57
C ASP A 65 -36.05 2.02 -26.18
N TYR A 66 -36.12 3.27 -25.69
CA TYR A 66 -34.93 4.05 -25.30
C TYR A 66 -35.26 5.16 -24.27
N PRO A 67 -34.26 5.88 -23.71
CA PRO A 67 -34.49 6.98 -22.77
C PRO A 67 -35.21 8.17 -23.44
N ALA A 68 -36.43 8.48 -23.01
CA ALA A 68 -37.24 9.59 -23.50
C ALA A 68 -36.76 10.95 -22.99
N VAL A 69 -36.36 10.97 -21.73
CA VAL A 69 -35.83 12.16 -21.05
C VAL A 69 -34.61 11.70 -20.28
N LEU A 70 -33.45 12.27 -20.60
CA LEU A 70 -32.21 12.02 -19.90
C LEU A 70 -31.58 13.37 -19.54
N MET A 71 -31.39 13.61 -18.24
CA MET A 71 -30.77 14.82 -17.73
C MET A 71 -29.73 14.47 -16.68
N LEU A 72 -28.61 15.19 -16.69
CA LEU A 72 -27.62 15.11 -15.63
C LEU A 72 -28.05 15.97 -14.44
N LEU A 73 -27.81 15.44 -13.24
CA LEU A 73 -27.98 16.15 -11.99
C LEU A 73 -26.61 16.67 -11.51
N SER A 74 -26.60 17.59 -10.54
CA SER A 74 -25.36 18.20 -10.04
C SER A 74 -24.31 17.16 -9.65
N ASN A 75 -24.74 16.10 -8.93
CA ASN A 75 -23.86 15.03 -8.48
C ASN A 75 -23.23 14.22 -9.62
N GLY A 76 -23.94 14.08 -10.76
CA GLY A 76 -23.43 13.37 -11.93
C GLY A 76 -22.39 14.21 -12.70
N VAL A 77 -22.60 15.52 -12.77
CA VAL A 77 -21.67 16.46 -13.43
C VAL A 77 -20.35 16.54 -12.67
N SER A 78 -20.41 16.69 -11.34
CA SER A 78 -19.20 16.81 -10.51
C SER A 78 -18.60 15.46 -10.12
N TYR A 79 -19.11 14.34 -10.65
CA TYR A 79 -18.81 13.03 -10.06
C TYR A 79 -17.31 12.70 -10.04
N PHE A 80 -16.67 12.81 -11.20
CA PHE A 80 -15.27 12.46 -11.36
C PHE A 80 -14.33 13.47 -10.69
N GLU A 81 -14.69 14.76 -10.71
CA GLU A 81 -13.92 15.81 -10.02
C GLU A 81 -13.95 15.62 -8.49
N GLU A 82 -15.12 15.31 -7.93
CA GLU A 82 -15.29 15.05 -6.50
C GLU A 82 -14.67 13.71 -6.08
N LYS A 83 -14.71 12.69 -6.94
CA LYS A 83 -14.05 11.41 -6.70
C LYS A 83 -12.53 11.59 -6.66
N ASP A 84 -11.95 12.26 -7.65
CA ASP A 84 -10.52 12.57 -7.67
C ASP A 84 -10.13 13.46 -6.49
N SER A 85 -10.95 14.46 -6.14
CA SER A 85 -10.71 15.31 -4.98
C SER A 85 -10.77 14.53 -3.67
N ASN A 86 -11.72 13.59 -3.52
CA ASN A 86 -11.82 12.72 -2.35
C ASN A 86 -10.66 11.72 -2.27
N ASP A 87 -10.22 11.17 -3.40
CA ASP A 87 -9.05 10.29 -3.44
C ASP A 87 -7.76 11.07 -3.08
N ASN A 88 -7.62 12.31 -3.54
CA ASN A 88 -6.54 13.21 -3.17
C ASN A 88 -6.63 13.71 -1.70
N LEU A 89 -7.84 13.95 -1.17
CA LEU A 89 -8.10 14.29 0.23
C LEU A 89 -7.88 13.11 1.16
N ALA A 90 -8.25 11.88 0.76
CA ALA A 90 -7.97 10.66 1.50
C ALA A 90 -6.45 10.38 1.56
N ALA A 91 -5.72 10.70 0.49
CA ALA A 91 -4.26 10.70 0.49
C ALA A 91 -3.67 11.76 1.45
N HIS A 92 -4.33 12.91 1.66
CA HIS A 92 -3.90 13.96 2.60
C HIS A 92 -4.40 13.78 4.05
N SER A 93 -5.47 13.02 4.30
CA SER A 93 -6.17 12.99 5.60
C SER A 93 -5.72 11.87 6.56
N SER A 94 -4.60 11.19 6.30
CA SER A 94 -4.11 10.12 7.19
C SER A 94 -2.72 10.35 7.79
N SER A 95 -2.12 11.54 7.61
CA SER A 95 -0.80 11.84 8.20
C SER A 95 -0.83 13.06 9.12
N TYR A 96 -0.75 12.82 10.43
CA TYR A 96 -0.47 13.86 11.42
C TYR A 96 1.05 13.96 11.59
N VAL A 97 1.66 14.99 11.00
CA VAL A 97 3.09 15.24 11.13
C VAL A 97 3.35 16.08 12.39
N ASN A 98 3.97 15.49 13.40
CA ASN A 98 4.42 16.20 14.60
C ASN A 98 5.89 16.58 14.42
N ASN A 99 6.15 17.87 14.22
CA ASN A 99 7.51 18.40 14.08
C ASN A 99 8.07 18.82 15.44
N PHE A 100 9.17 18.21 15.87
CA PHE A 100 9.90 18.61 17.07
C PHE A 100 11.19 19.33 16.68
N TYR A 101 11.29 20.63 16.98
CA TYR A 101 12.42 21.49 16.59
C TYR A 101 13.59 21.49 17.60
N GLY A 102 13.77 20.40 18.36
CA GLY A 102 14.80 20.27 19.38
C GLY A 102 14.95 18.82 19.88
N ALA A 103 15.91 18.57 20.78
CA ALA A 103 16.15 17.25 21.35
C ALA A 103 14.92 16.79 22.16
N ALA A 104 14.18 15.81 21.63
CA ALA A 104 13.02 15.21 22.27
C ALA A 104 13.40 13.85 22.85
N THR A 105 13.36 13.72 24.18
CA THR A 105 13.60 12.47 24.90
C THR A 105 12.36 12.11 25.73
N ASN A 106 11.98 10.84 25.79
CA ASN A 106 10.81 10.32 26.53
C ASN A 106 9.43 10.86 26.07
N VAL A 107 9.26 11.22 24.79
CA VAL A 107 7.95 11.64 24.26
C VAL A 107 7.10 10.42 23.91
N GLN A 108 5.89 10.33 24.49
CA GLN A 108 4.87 9.35 24.12
C GLN A 108 3.74 10.07 23.36
N ILE A 109 3.52 9.70 22.10
CA ILE A 109 2.38 10.18 21.30
C ILE A 109 1.32 9.09 21.32
N GLN A 110 0.23 9.29 22.07
CA GLN A 110 -0.93 8.41 22.03
C GLN A 110 -1.84 8.81 20.87
N GLN A 111 -2.06 7.88 19.94
CA GLN A 111 -3.18 7.92 19.00
C GLN A 111 -4.19 6.88 19.45
N GLY A 112 -5.49 7.20 19.41
CA GLY A 112 -6.54 6.21 19.66
C GLY A 112 -6.50 5.16 18.55
N THR A 113 -5.95 3.98 18.85
CA THR A 113 -5.52 3.01 17.83
C THR A 113 -6.70 2.22 17.26
N VAL A 114 -7.03 2.46 16.00
CA VAL A 114 -7.61 1.43 15.11
C VAL A 114 -6.69 1.37 13.89
N ASP A 115 -6.08 0.21 13.64
CA ASP A 115 -5.28 -0.12 12.46
C ASP A 115 -4.14 0.86 12.07
N SER A 116 -3.39 1.35 13.06
CA SER A 116 -2.22 2.20 12.80
C SER A 116 -0.95 1.37 12.56
N PHE A 117 -0.24 1.63 11.46
CA PHE A 117 1.10 1.11 11.20
C PHE A 117 2.15 2.17 11.56
N GLN A 118 2.89 1.92 12.64
CA GLN A 118 4.01 2.76 13.05
C GLN A 118 5.29 2.26 12.39
N LYS A 119 5.79 2.98 11.38
CA LYS A 119 7.16 2.80 10.90
C LYS A 119 8.04 3.83 11.58
N MET A 120 8.61 3.45 12.72
CA MET A 120 9.81 4.14 13.20
C MET A 120 10.84 4.00 12.08
N ASN A 121 11.46 5.10 11.64
CA ASN A 121 12.75 4.99 10.96
C ASN A 121 13.75 4.51 12.02
N GLY A 122 13.63 3.22 12.38
CA GLY A 122 14.66 2.50 13.11
C GLY A 122 15.91 2.52 12.27
N GLU A 123 17.04 2.69 12.93
CA GLU A 123 18.40 2.57 12.41
C GLU A 123 18.42 1.73 11.12
N ASP A 124 18.83 2.35 10.01
CA ASP A 124 18.84 1.77 8.66
C ASP A 124 19.17 0.27 8.75
N PHE A 125 18.23 -0.61 8.41
CA PHE A 125 18.40 -2.07 8.48
C PHE A 125 19.75 -2.50 7.88
N ASN A 126 20.18 -1.81 6.81
CA ASN A 126 21.47 -2.03 6.17
C ASN A 126 22.65 -1.64 7.05
N SER A 127 22.55 -0.56 7.82
CA SER A 127 23.55 -0.13 8.78
C SER A 127 23.74 -1.15 9.91
N LEU A 128 22.66 -1.74 10.43
CA LEU A 128 22.72 -2.77 11.45
C LEU A 128 23.31 -4.08 10.92
N VAL A 129 22.97 -4.50 9.71
CA VAL A 129 23.61 -5.67 9.06
C VAL A 129 25.12 -5.43 8.88
N ARG A 130 25.51 -4.22 8.47
CA ARG A 130 26.93 -3.86 8.36
C ARG A 130 27.64 -3.87 9.71
N GLN A 131 26.98 -3.37 10.76
CA GLN A 131 27.53 -3.37 12.11
C GLN A 131 27.73 -4.80 12.65
N LEU A 132 26.79 -5.71 12.36
CA LEU A 132 26.91 -7.13 12.70
C LEU A 132 28.17 -7.73 12.07
N VAL A 133 28.33 -7.58 10.75
CA VAL A 133 29.50 -8.08 10.01
C VAL A 133 30.81 -7.47 10.53
N GLN A 134 30.83 -6.16 10.79
CA GLN A 134 32.01 -5.48 11.35
C GLN A 134 32.38 -5.98 12.74
N THR A 135 31.39 -6.25 13.58
CA THR A 135 31.61 -6.76 14.93
C THR A 135 32.25 -8.14 14.88
N VAL A 136 31.73 -9.04 14.04
CA VAL A 136 32.31 -10.38 13.85
C VAL A 136 33.74 -10.28 13.31
N ASN A 137 33.99 -9.45 12.28
CA ASN A 137 35.33 -9.28 11.72
C ASN A 137 36.33 -8.67 12.71
N LYS A 138 35.89 -7.74 13.57
CA LYS A 138 36.75 -7.10 14.58
C LYS A 138 37.26 -8.11 15.62
N TYR A 139 36.43 -9.10 15.94
CA TYR A 139 36.73 -10.10 16.95
C TYR A 139 37.10 -11.47 16.36
N ASP A 140 37.42 -11.54 15.07
CA ASP A 140 37.72 -12.78 14.35
C ASP A 140 38.82 -13.63 15.02
N ALA A 141 39.85 -12.96 15.55
CA ALA A 141 40.98 -13.59 16.23
C ALA A 141 40.62 -14.35 17.51
N VAL A 142 39.45 -14.08 18.10
CA VAL A 142 38.97 -14.69 19.35
C VAL A 142 37.71 -15.53 19.14
N LEU A 143 37.20 -15.62 17.90
CA LEU A 143 36.04 -16.46 17.58
C LEU A 143 36.32 -17.94 17.84
N GLU A 144 37.49 -18.44 17.50
CA GLU A 144 37.89 -19.83 17.79
C GLU A 144 37.82 -20.15 19.28
N SER A 145 38.16 -19.17 20.12
CA SER A 145 38.18 -19.34 21.57
C SER A 145 36.78 -19.28 22.19
N GLU A 146 35.83 -18.57 21.58
CA GLU A 146 34.47 -18.41 22.12
C GLU A 146 33.45 -19.35 21.47
N TYR A 147 33.59 -19.63 20.18
CA TYR A 147 32.63 -20.40 19.38
C TYR A 147 33.10 -21.82 19.05
N GLY A 148 34.41 -22.11 19.18
CA GLY A 148 34.98 -23.41 18.84
C GLY A 148 34.56 -23.85 17.43
N ASP A 149 33.96 -25.03 17.32
CA ASP A 149 33.50 -25.62 16.06
C ASP A 149 32.46 -24.76 15.30
N ALA A 150 31.75 -23.86 15.98
CA ALA A 150 30.77 -22.96 15.35
C ALA A 150 31.39 -21.68 14.74
N ALA A 151 32.70 -21.45 14.93
CA ALA A 151 33.38 -20.26 14.43
C ALA A 151 33.37 -20.18 12.89
N ASP A 152 33.60 -21.31 12.21
CA ASP A 152 33.62 -21.37 10.75
C ASP A 152 32.22 -21.14 10.14
N ASP A 153 31.18 -21.67 10.78
CA ASP A 153 29.80 -21.43 10.37
C ASP A 153 29.40 -19.97 10.55
N LEU A 154 29.83 -19.32 11.64
CA LEU A 154 29.62 -17.90 11.87
C LEU A 154 30.29 -17.05 10.78
N ARG A 155 31.56 -17.35 10.44
CA ARG A 155 32.30 -16.65 9.37
C ARG A 155 31.63 -16.79 8.02
N LYS A 156 31.18 -17.99 7.67
CA LYS A 156 30.49 -18.27 6.40
C LYS A 156 29.22 -17.41 6.28
N ASN A 157 28.36 -17.44 7.30
CA ASN A 157 27.12 -16.67 7.28
C ASN A 157 27.36 -15.14 7.27
N CYS A 158 28.41 -14.67 7.95
CA CYS A 158 28.78 -13.25 7.89
C CYS A 158 29.30 -12.84 6.51
N LYS A 159 30.05 -13.72 5.82
CA LYS A 159 30.49 -13.49 4.45
C LYS A 159 29.31 -13.47 3.48
N ASP A 160 28.34 -14.35 3.65
CA ASP A 160 27.11 -14.39 2.86
C ASP A 160 26.31 -13.07 3.05
N LEU A 161 26.21 -12.57 4.28
CA LEU A 161 25.61 -11.26 4.56
C LEU A 161 26.39 -10.09 3.94
N ALA A 162 27.72 -10.16 3.92
CA ALA A 162 28.56 -9.12 3.33
C ALA A 162 28.46 -9.07 1.79
N GLN A 163 28.22 -10.21 1.15
CA GLN A 163 28.10 -10.32 -0.32
C GLN A 163 26.67 -10.10 -0.82
N THR A 164 25.67 -10.14 0.06
CA THR A 164 24.27 -9.91 -0.29
C THR A 164 24.04 -8.43 -0.62
N ASP A 165 23.49 -8.14 -1.80
CA ASP A 165 23.07 -6.78 -2.16
C ASP A 165 21.82 -6.39 -1.37
N LEU A 166 22.03 -5.77 -0.20
CA LEU A 166 20.97 -5.38 0.74
C LEU A 166 19.95 -4.39 0.16
N ARG A 167 20.23 -3.74 -0.98
CA ARG A 167 19.28 -2.84 -1.66
C ARG A 167 18.23 -3.60 -2.47
N ASN A 168 18.58 -4.78 -2.97
CA ASN A 168 17.72 -5.62 -3.81
C ASN A 168 17.35 -6.96 -3.15
N ALA A 169 17.93 -7.27 -1.99
CA ALA A 169 17.72 -8.54 -1.29
C ALA A 169 16.35 -8.61 -0.60
N ASN A 170 15.80 -9.83 -0.57
CA ASN A 170 14.63 -10.13 0.23
C ASN A 170 14.98 -10.09 1.73
N VAL A 171 14.40 -9.12 2.45
CA VAL A 171 14.58 -8.93 3.90
C VAL A 171 14.32 -10.20 4.70
N SER A 172 13.37 -11.05 4.27
CA SER A 172 13.07 -12.33 4.93
C SER A 172 14.25 -13.31 4.88
N CYS A 173 14.98 -13.35 3.75
CA CYS A 173 16.17 -14.18 3.62
C CYS A 173 17.30 -13.68 4.52
N VAL A 174 17.51 -12.36 4.55
CA VAL A 174 18.53 -11.74 5.43
C VAL A 174 18.20 -12.01 6.91
N LYS A 175 16.93 -11.85 7.32
CA LYS A 175 16.48 -12.16 8.68
C LYS A 175 16.71 -13.63 9.05
N LYS A 176 16.50 -14.58 8.13
CA LYS A 176 16.79 -16.01 8.39
C LYS A 176 18.27 -16.25 8.68
N THR A 177 19.17 -15.66 7.89
CA THR A 177 20.62 -15.76 8.12
C THR A 177 21.03 -15.11 9.45
N VAL A 178 20.43 -13.96 9.79
CA VAL A 178 20.67 -13.29 11.08
C VAL A 178 20.15 -14.10 12.26
N SER A 179 18.99 -14.77 12.13
CA SER A 179 18.49 -15.71 13.16
C SER A 179 19.47 -16.85 13.39
N TYR A 180 20.01 -17.42 12.32
CA TYR A 180 20.99 -18.50 12.45
C TYR A 180 22.26 -18.03 13.18
N ILE A 181 22.79 -16.84 12.83
CA ILE A 181 23.93 -16.22 13.53
C ILE A 181 23.64 -16.01 15.02
N ARG A 182 22.42 -15.57 15.36
CA ARG A 182 21.98 -15.41 16.74
C ARG A 182 21.99 -16.75 17.47
N ASP A 183 21.45 -17.80 16.86
CA ASP A 183 21.35 -19.12 17.49
C ASP A 183 22.74 -19.73 17.73
N LEU A 184 23.68 -19.57 16.79
CA LEU A 184 25.09 -19.94 17.00
C LEU A 184 25.67 -19.21 18.21
N SER A 185 25.38 -17.91 18.35
CA SER A 185 25.88 -17.07 19.44
C SER A 185 25.25 -17.40 20.79
N VAL A 186 23.98 -17.81 20.81
CA VAL A 186 23.31 -18.31 22.03
C VAL A 186 23.97 -19.61 22.51
N ASN A 187 24.35 -20.48 21.57
CA ASN A 187 24.97 -21.77 21.87
C ASN A 187 26.45 -21.67 22.25
N ALA A 188 27.14 -20.57 21.90
CA ALA A 188 28.54 -20.30 22.23
C ALA A 188 28.80 -19.92 23.71
N GLY A 189 27.82 -20.08 24.60
CA GLY A 189 28.08 -20.05 26.05
C GLY A 189 28.23 -18.67 26.70
N GLY A 190 27.83 -17.58 26.04
CA GLY A 190 27.67 -16.26 26.68
C GLY A 190 28.94 -15.42 26.81
N GLY A 191 29.94 -15.62 25.93
CA GLY A 191 31.07 -14.70 25.78
C GLY A 191 30.64 -13.25 25.51
N LEU A 192 31.51 -12.29 25.82
CA LEU A 192 31.18 -10.86 25.67
C LEU A 192 30.88 -10.51 24.20
N ILE A 193 31.54 -11.21 23.27
CA ILE A 193 31.33 -11.00 21.83
C ILE A 193 30.02 -11.65 21.39
N ALA A 194 29.72 -12.86 21.88
CA ALA A 194 28.44 -13.51 21.66
C ALA A 194 27.26 -12.64 22.15
N ALA A 195 27.39 -12.01 23.31
CA ALA A 195 26.38 -11.08 23.82
C ALA A 195 26.18 -9.87 22.89
N GLY A 196 27.27 -9.27 22.39
CA GLY A 196 27.21 -8.16 21.43
C GLY A 196 26.58 -8.54 20.09
N ILE A 197 26.89 -9.74 19.59
CA ILE A 197 26.30 -10.27 18.35
C ILE A 197 24.80 -10.55 18.55
N ILE A 198 24.41 -11.17 19.68
CA ILE A 198 23.01 -11.42 20.03
C ILE A 198 22.23 -10.11 20.12
N GLU A 199 22.80 -9.07 20.71
CA GLU A 199 22.15 -7.76 20.82
C GLU A 199 21.85 -7.17 19.44
N ILE A 200 22.84 -7.11 18.55
CA ILE A 200 22.68 -6.58 17.19
C ILE A 200 21.71 -7.44 16.38
N ALA A 201 21.83 -8.77 16.45
CA ALA A 201 20.94 -9.69 15.75
C ALA A 201 19.49 -9.58 16.26
N THR A 202 19.29 -9.39 17.56
CA THR A 202 17.94 -9.22 18.14
C THR A 202 17.30 -7.91 17.66
N ARG A 203 18.09 -6.83 17.49
CA ARG A 203 17.60 -5.57 16.91
C ARG A 203 17.19 -5.74 15.44
N LEU A 204 17.94 -6.52 14.65
CA LEU A 204 17.63 -6.80 13.25
C LEU A 204 16.38 -7.66 13.04
N LEU A 205 16.03 -8.52 14.01
CA LEU A 205 14.90 -9.44 13.89
C LEU A 205 13.56 -8.84 14.33
N ARG A 206 13.58 -7.75 15.10
CA ARG A 206 12.38 -6.95 15.41
C ARG A 206 11.72 -6.41 14.13
#